data_AF-A0A8J7JMA8-F1
#
_entry.id   AF-A0A8J7JMA8-F1
#
_cell.length_a   1.000
_cell.length_b   1.000
_cell.length_c   1.000
_cell.angle_alpha   90.00
_cell.angle_beta   90.00
_cell.angle_gamma   90.00
#
_symmetry.space_group_name_H-M   'P 1'
#
loop_
_entity.id
_entity.type
_entity.pdbx_description
1 polymer ?
#
loop_
_entity_poly.entity_id
_entity_poly.type
_entity_poly.pdbx_seq_one_letter_code
_entity_poly.pdbx_strand_id
1 'polypeptide(L)'
;MELNWNPPDITDRKATFIWGAEHAEQTHNGEPSLTGFKDRDRPWTEVVIAETNLEELFAEKYDGDINTAFEATAEELGDRFKETIEHHQWDIKSTGKKRHKDAPNWETIDDSGELKRSQSLEFE
;
A
#
# COMPACT_ATOMS: atom_id res chain seq x y z
N MET A 1 26.97 -39.94 3.79
CA MET A 1 26.48 -38.70 4.40
C MET A 1 25.10 -38.49 3.81
N GLU A 2 24.04 -38.77 4.58
CA GLU A 2 22.68 -38.49 4.14
C GLU A 2 22.41 -37.01 4.38
N LEU A 3 21.98 -36.30 3.34
CA LEU A 3 21.38 -34.99 3.51
C LEU A 3 20.04 -35.21 4.20
N ASN A 4 19.93 -34.85 5.48
CA ASN A 4 18.65 -34.75 6.15
C ASN A 4 17.97 -33.44 5.69
N TRP A 5 17.54 -33.43 4.43
CA TRP A 5 16.79 -32.33 3.86
C TRP A 5 15.31 -32.60 4.10
N ASN A 6 14.70 -31.79 4.96
CA ASN A 6 13.26 -31.72 5.13
C ASN A 6 12.77 -30.56 4.26
N PRO A 7 12.38 -30.80 2.99
CA PRO A 7 11.90 -29.72 2.14
C PRO A 7 10.70 -29.06 2.80
N PRO A 8 10.61 -27.73 2.76
CA PRO A 8 9.43 -27.03 3.28
C PRO A 8 8.21 -27.46 2.45
N ASP A 9 7.07 -27.60 3.12
CA ASP A 9 5.80 -27.85 2.45
C ASP A 9 5.37 -26.56 1.73
N ILE A 10 5.50 -26.55 0.41
CA ILE A 10 5.16 -25.38 -0.40
C ILE A 10 3.65 -25.42 -0.62
N THR A 11 2.94 -24.63 0.17
CA THR A 11 1.50 -24.44 0.02
C THR A 11 1.22 -23.24 -0.89
N ASP A 12 0.22 -23.37 -1.77
CA ASP A 12 -0.27 -22.25 -2.59
C ASP A 12 -1.03 -21.28 -1.68
N ARG A 13 -0.31 -20.43 -0.96
CA ARG A 13 -0.91 -19.39 -0.11
C ARG A 13 -1.17 -18.13 -0.90
N LYS A 14 -2.32 -17.52 -0.66
CA LYS A 14 -2.70 -16.24 -1.23
C LYS A 14 -3.04 -15.25 -0.12
N ALA A 15 -2.60 -14.02 -0.29
CA ALA A 15 -2.95 -12.89 0.55
C ALA A 15 -3.76 -11.88 -0.29
N THR A 16 -4.89 -11.42 0.23
CA THR A 16 -5.74 -10.43 -0.43
C THR A 16 -5.93 -9.23 0.49
N PHE A 17 -5.61 -8.04 -0.01
CA PHE A 17 -5.93 -6.79 0.69
C PHE A 17 -7.22 -6.19 0.14
N ILE A 18 -8.09 -5.75 1.04
CA ILE A 18 -9.38 -5.16 0.71
C ILE A 18 -9.48 -3.82 1.42
N TRP A 19 -10.02 -2.82 0.74
CA TRP A 19 -10.34 -1.51 1.32
C TRP A 19 -11.85 -1.28 1.23
N GLY A 20 -12.51 -1.19 2.39
CA GLY A 20 -13.96 -1.08 2.48
C GLY A 20 -14.51 0.35 2.39
N ALA A 21 -13.65 1.38 2.38
CA ALA A 21 -14.10 2.77 2.27
C ALA A 21 -14.75 3.03 0.90
N GLU A 22 -15.90 3.69 0.88
CA GLU A 22 -16.68 3.96 -0.35
C GLU A 22 -15.86 4.75 -1.38
N HIS A 23 -14.98 5.64 -0.92
CA HIS A 23 -14.13 6.47 -1.74
C HIS A 23 -12.76 5.84 -2.07
N ALA A 24 -12.52 4.57 -1.70
CA ALA A 24 -11.23 3.91 -1.91
C ALA A 24 -10.83 3.87 -3.40
N GLU A 25 -11.75 3.42 -4.26
CA GLU A 25 -11.51 3.35 -5.70
C GLU A 25 -11.27 4.73 -6.31
N GLN A 26 -12.06 5.72 -5.91
CA GLN A 26 -11.93 7.10 -6.38
C GLN A 26 -10.58 7.71 -5.97
N THR A 27 -10.14 7.45 -4.74
CA THR A 27 -8.86 7.91 -4.23
C THR A 27 -7.70 7.23 -4.95
N HIS A 28 -7.82 5.93 -5.20
CA HIS A 28 -6.78 5.15 -5.87
C HIS A 28 -6.60 5.58 -7.32
N ASN A 29 -7.70 5.71 -8.07
CA ASN A 29 -7.68 5.88 -9.53
C ASN A 29 -7.84 7.35 -9.99
N GLY A 30 -8.24 8.23 -9.07
CA GLY A 30 -8.67 9.60 -9.33
C GLY A 30 -10.04 9.65 -10.02
N GLU A 31 -10.91 10.56 -9.61
CA GLU A 31 -12.21 10.76 -10.27
C GLU A 31 -12.09 11.69 -11.49
N PRO A 32 -12.66 11.31 -12.66
CA PRO A 32 -12.79 12.24 -13.77
C PRO A 32 -13.92 13.24 -13.52
N SER A 33 -13.62 14.53 -13.26
CA SER A 33 -14.70 15.51 -13.15
C SER A 33 -15.30 15.89 -14.51
N LEU A 34 -16.61 16.15 -14.51
CA LEU A 34 -17.38 16.67 -15.65
C LEU A 34 -16.86 18.01 -16.20
N THR A 35 -16.00 18.71 -15.45
CA THR A 35 -15.41 20.01 -15.84
C THR A 35 -14.02 19.89 -16.46
N GLY A 36 -13.48 18.67 -16.58
CA GLY A 36 -12.16 18.41 -17.15
C GLY A 36 -10.99 18.50 -16.15
N PHE A 37 -11.25 18.84 -14.89
CA PHE A 37 -10.28 18.65 -13.80
C PHE A 37 -10.39 17.21 -13.30
N LYS A 38 -9.35 16.39 -13.47
CA LYS A 38 -9.30 15.06 -12.87
C LYS A 38 -8.78 15.21 -11.44
N ASP A 39 -9.46 14.61 -10.47
CA ASP A 39 -8.88 14.44 -9.14
C ASP A 39 -7.60 13.61 -9.28
N ARG A 40 -6.60 13.94 -8.48
CA ARG A 40 -5.30 13.25 -8.54
C ARG A 40 -5.46 11.84 -8.02
N ASP A 41 -4.99 10.89 -8.82
CA ASP A 41 -4.80 9.51 -8.43
C ASP A 41 -3.77 9.41 -7.29
N ARG A 42 -4.08 8.58 -6.32
CA ARG A 42 -3.19 8.23 -5.22
C ARG A 42 -3.07 6.71 -5.17
N PRO A 43 -2.35 6.07 -6.11
CA PRO A 43 -2.26 4.62 -6.18
C PRO A 43 -1.29 4.06 -5.12
N TRP A 44 -1.65 4.15 -3.83
CA TRP A 44 -0.79 3.75 -2.71
C TRP A 44 -0.34 2.29 -2.78
N THR A 45 -1.15 1.42 -3.39
CA THR A 45 -0.77 0.02 -3.57
C THR A 45 0.38 -0.13 -4.57
N GLU A 46 0.29 0.54 -5.72
CA GLU A 46 1.32 0.51 -6.76
C GLU A 46 2.64 1.12 -6.27
N VAL A 47 2.56 2.24 -5.55
CA VAL A 47 3.73 2.91 -4.96
C VAL A 47 4.47 1.96 -4.01
N VAL A 48 3.76 1.36 -3.06
CA VAL A 48 4.38 0.46 -2.07
C VAL A 48 4.95 -0.80 -2.74
N ILE A 49 4.25 -1.37 -3.73
CA ILE A 49 4.74 -2.54 -4.47
C ILE A 49 6.02 -2.18 -5.25
N ALA A 50 6.08 -1.00 -5.86
CA ALA A 50 7.25 -0.56 -6.62
C ALA A 50 8.44 -0.21 -5.71
N GLU A 51 8.19 0.32 -4.52
CA GLU A 51 9.23 0.73 -3.56
C GLU A 51 9.70 -0.42 -2.66
N THR A 52 8.90 -1.48 -2.52
CA THR A 52 9.23 -2.61 -1.64
C THR A 52 9.95 -3.71 -2.41
N ASN A 53 11.18 -4.01 -1.99
CA ASN A 53 11.87 -5.22 -2.39
C ASN A 53 11.26 -6.43 -1.67
N LEU A 54 10.27 -7.08 -2.30
CA LEU A 54 9.55 -8.21 -1.71
C LEU A 54 10.44 -9.41 -1.41
N GLU A 55 11.47 -9.65 -2.22
CA GLU A 55 12.41 -10.77 -2.02
C GLU A 55 13.24 -10.57 -0.75
N GLU A 56 13.76 -9.35 -0.55
CA GLU A 56 14.53 -8.98 0.63
C GLU A 56 13.64 -8.97 1.87
N LEU A 57 12.43 -8.38 1.78
CA LEU A 57 11.48 -8.37 2.87
C LEU A 57 11.11 -9.80 3.30
N PHE A 58 10.82 -10.69 2.35
CA PHE A 58 10.53 -12.09 2.66
C PHE A 58 11.71 -12.79 3.33
N ALA A 59 12.93 -12.57 2.83
CA ALA A 59 14.14 -13.12 3.43
C ALA A 59 14.37 -12.63 4.87
N GLU A 60 14.05 -11.36 5.16
CA GLU A 60 14.11 -10.79 6.51
C GLU A 60 13.09 -11.43 7.47
N LYS A 61 11.90 -11.78 6.97
CA LYS A 61 10.84 -12.41 7.76
C LYS A 61 11.00 -13.92 7.90
N TYR A 62 11.91 -14.55 7.15
CA TYR A 62 12.09 -15.99 7.16
C TYR A 62 12.84 -16.48 8.40
N ASP A 63 12.15 -17.28 9.22
CA ASP A 63 12.68 -17.89 10.45
C ASP A 63 12.85 -19.42 10.36
N GLY A 64 12.62 -19.99 9.19
CA GLY A 64 12.58 -21.44 8.96
C GLY A 64 11.21 -21.98 8.55
N ASP A 65 10.15 -21.18 8.66
CA ASP A 65 8.82 -21.51 8.17
C ASP A 65 8.39 -20.55 7.04
N ILE A 66 8.18 -21.11 5.83
CA ILE A 66 7.74 -20.35 4.66
C ILE A 66 6.35 -19.73 4.87
N ASN A 67 5.46 -20.41 5.59
CA ASN A 67 4.10 -19.97 5.79
C ASN A 67 4.04 -18.76 6.73
N THR A 68 4.82 -18.82 7.81
CA THR A 68 4.99 -17.70 8.75
C THR A 68 5.65 -16.51 8.07
N ALA A 69 6.70 -16.75 7.27
CA ALA A 69 7.38 -15.71 6.52
C ALA A 69 6.45 -15.01 5.51
N PHE A 70 5.60 -15.78 4.82
CA PHE A 70 4.61 -15.24 3.89
C PHE A 70 3.57 -14.36 4.61
N GLU A 71 3.01 -14.83 5.73
CA GLU A 71 2.07 -14.05 6.53
C GLU A 71 2.70 -12.74 7.03
N ALA A 72 3.90 -12.82 7.61
CA ALA A 72 4.61 -11.66 8.12
C ALA A 72 5.02 -10.66 7.02
N THR A 73 5.32 -11.15 5.81
CA THR A 73 5.60 -10.30 4.63
C THR A 73 4.34 -9.57 4.19
N ALA A 74 3.19 -10.26 4.14
CA ALA A 74 1.91 -9.65 3.81
C ALA A 74 1.50 -8.62 4.88
N GLU A 75 1.62 -8.93 6.16
CA GLU A 75 1.31 -7.98 7.23
C GLU A 75 2.14 -6.70 7.13
N GLU A 76 3.46 -6.83 6.93
CA GLU A 76 4.34 -5.67 6.73
C GLU A 76 3.96 -4.86 5.50
N LEU A 77 3.67 -5.53 4.37
CA LEU A 77 3.22 -4.87 3.15
C LEU A 77 1.91 -4.09 3.41
N GLY A 78 1.01 -4.69 4.20
CA GLY A 78 -0.21 -4.09 4.68
C GLY A 78 0.04 -2.79 5.45
N ASP A 79 0.96 -2.80 6.40
CA ASP A 79 1.32 -1.61 7.18
C ASP A 79 1.98 -0.52 6.33
N ARG A 80 2.82 -0.91 5.37
CA ARG A 80 3.38 0.05 4.39
C ARG A 80 2.29 0.71 3.54
N PHE A 81 1.24 -0.01 3.14
CA PHE A 81 0.10 0.61 2.47
C PHE A 81 -0.54 1.70 3.34
N LYS A 82 -0.72 1.44 4.65
CA LYS A 82 -1.26 2.44 5.59
C LYS A 82 -0.34 3.65 5.74
N GLU A 83 0.96 3.42 5.86
CA GLU A 83 1.95 4.49 5.96
C GLU A 83 1.98 5.36 4.71
N THR A 84 1.93 4.75 3.52
CA THR A 84 1.90 5.48 2.25
C THR A 84 0.60 6.27 2.08
N ILE A 85 -0.54 5.77 2.56
CA ILE A 85 -1.79 6.55 2.63
C ILE A 85 -1.59 7.82 3.49
N GLU A 86 -0.96 7.71 4.67
CA GLU A 86 -0.82 8.82 5.63
C GLU A 86 0.31 9.81 5.33
N HIS A 87 1.42 9.31 4.78
CA HIS A 87 2.69 10.04 4.78
C HIS A 87 3.31 10.25 3.40
N HIS A 88 2.76 9.61 2.36
CA HIS A 88 3.29 9.82 1.02
C HIS A 88 2.97 11.22 0.52
N GLN A 89 3.94 11.80 -0.17
CA GLN A 89 3.86 13.16 -0.69
C GLN A 89 3.14 13.18 -2.03
N TRP A 90 1.84 12.91 -2.01
CA TRP A 90 0.96 12.94 -3.18
C TRP A 90 0.97 14.29 -3.93
N ASP A 91 1.45 15.37 -3.28
CA ASP A 91 1.32 16.76 -3.75
C ASP A 91 2.61 17.62 -3.78
N ILE A 92 3.82 17.07 -3.58
CA ILE A 92 5.03 17.93 -3.70
C ILE A 92 5.31 18.27 -5.16
N LYS A 93 4.82 19.45 -5.56
CA LYS A 93 5.18 20.17 -6.79
C LYS A 93 6.70 20.26 -6.91
N SER A 94 7.19 19.85 -8.07
CA SER A 94 8.52 20.13 -8.61
C SER A 94 9.13 21.45 -8.10
N THR A 95 10.33 21.35 -7.56
CA THR A 95 11.44 22.30 -7.75
C THR A 95 11.06 23.76 -8.11
N GLY A 96 11.03 24.63 -7.09
CA GLY A 96 11.48 26.02 -7.27
C GLY A 96 10.45 27.14 -7.51
N LYS A 97 9.14 26.96 -7.29
CA LYS A 97 8.20 28.12 -7.28
C LYS A 97 7.72 28.44 -5.86
N LYS A 98 8.14 29.62 -5.38
CA LYS A 98 7.70 30.22 -4.11
C LYS A 98 6.17 30.16 -4.01
N ARG A 99 5.69 29.66 -2.87
CA ARG A 99 4.29 29.64 -2.43
C ARG A 99 3.61 30.97 -2.75
N HIS A 100 2.49 30.91 -3.49
CA HIS A 100 1.52 31.99 -3.45
C HIS A 100 0.72 31.82 -2.16
N LYS A 101 0.81 32.84 -1.30
CA LYS A 101 0.02 33.03 -0.10
C LYS A 101 -1.46 33.11 -0.53
N ASP A 102 -2.33 32.40 0.18
CA ASP A 102 -3.81 32.46 0.10
C ASP A 102 -4.51 31.66 -1.02
N ALA A 103 -4.19 30.35 -1.17
CA ALA A 103 -5.06 29.41 -1.89
C ALA A 103 -5.61 28.35 -0.91
N PRO A 104 -6.93 28.23 -0.71
CA PRO A 104 -7.53 27.18 0.10
C PRO A 104 -7.65 25.92 -0.77
N ASN A 105 -6.54 25.22 -0.99
CA ASN A 105 -6.57 24.00 -1.79
C ASN A 105 -6.03 22.86 -0.95
N TRP A 106 -6.80 22.62 0.09
CA TRP A 106 -6.92 21.33 0.71
C TRP A 106 -8.11 20.69 -0.01
N GLU A 107 -7.88 20.08 -1.18
CA GLU A 107 -8.70 18.93 -1.59
C GLU A 107 -8.24 17.74 -0.73
N THR A 108 -8.43 17.95 0.58
CA THR A 108 -8.50 16.90 1.56
C THR A 108 -9.78 16.16 1.18
N ILE A 109 -9.66 15.06 0.44
CA ILE A 109 -10.52 13.93 0.76
C ILE A 109 -10.29 13.78 2.26
N ASP A 110 -11.29 14.17 3.05
CA ASP A 110 -11.29 14.12 4.52
C ASP A 110 -11.34 12.66 4.93
N ASP A 111 -10.32 11.92 4.51
CA ASP A 111 -10.03 10.61 5.01
C ASP A 111 -9.56 10.84 6.44
N SER A 112 -10.50 10.86 7.37
CA SER A 112 -10.28 10.91 8.82
C SER A 112 -9.47 9.70 9.36
N GLY A 113 -8.81 8.96 8.46
CA GLY A 113 -8.22 7.64 8.61
C GLY A 113 -9.19 6.51 8.27
N GLU A 114 -10.35 6.79 7.67
CA GLU A 114 -11.34 5.79 7.25
C GLU A 114 -10.76 4.80 6.23
N LEU A 115 -10.11 5.26 5.16
CA LEU A 115 -9.48 4.43 4.15
C LEU A 115 -8.45 3.50 4.77
N LYS A 116 -7.54 4.04 5.60
CA LYS A 116 -6.58 3.24 6.38
C LYS A 116 -7.26 2.23 7.29
N ARG A 117 -8.27 2.66 8.07
CA ARG A 117 -8.99 1.79 9.02
C ARG A 117 -9.84 0.74 8.31
N SER A 118 -10.22 0.98 7.06
CA SER A 118 -11.03 0.07 6.24
C SER A 118 -10.22 -1.05 5.60
N GLN A 119 -8.88 -1.03 5.73
CA GLN A 119 -8.04 -2.08 5.20
C GLN A 119 -8.24 -3.39 5.98
N SER A 120 -8.48 -4.48 5.26
CA SER A 120 -8.42 -5.85 5.77
C SER A 120 -7.44 -6.70 4.96
N LEU A 121 -6.93 -7.75 5.59
CA LEU A 121 -6.04 -8.75 5.01
C LEU A 121 -6.66 -10.13 5.22
N GLU A 122 -6.84 -10.86 4.12
CA GLU A 122 -7.39 -12.22 4.11
C GLU A 122 -6.36 -13.20 3.54
N PHE A 123 -6.25 -14.38 4.16
CA PHE A 123 -5.37 -15.46 3.73
C PHE A 123 -6.19 -16.65 3.24
N GLU A 124 -5.80 -17.21 2.09
CA GLU A 124 -6.37 -18.43 1.49
C GLU A 124 -5.27 -19.48 1.27
#